data_AF-A0A6B2XYI5-F1
#
_entry.id   AF-A0A6B2XYI5-F1
#
_cell.length_a   1.000
_cell.length_b   1.000
_cell.length_c   1.000
_cell.angle_alpha   90.00
_cell.angle_beta   90.00
_cell.angle_gamma   90.00
#
_symmetry.space_group_name_H-M   'P 1'
#
loop_
_entity.id
_entity.type
_entity.pdbx_description
1 polymer ?
#
loop_
_entity_poly.entity_id
_entity_poly.type
_entity_poly.pdbx_seq_one_letter_code
_entity_poly.pdbx_strand_id
1 'polypeptide(L)'
;NMSVFNTEWNRIGDDAAAAQVRTAVEHLLRGPESTPLEDRLTQLIDDTTSLGMKGFKEALLTKVLCIVHPDEYLTILKYTGTAGKVEVARAIWGVELPDPHRVTWTIGRLIVWSNTLLRWLVGDGFENQ
;
A
#
# COMPACT_ATOMS: atom_id res chain seq x y z
N ASN A 1 -10.70 -1.39 8.35
CA ASN A 1 -10.18 -0.28 7.50
C ASN A 1 -11.28 0.58 6.90
N MET A 2 -12.17 0.07 6.04
CA MET A 2 -13.23 0.92 5.45
C MET A 2 -14.18 1.54 6.49
N SER A 3 -14.51 0.83 7.57
CA SER A 3 -15.33 1.38 8.66
C SER A 3 -14.68 2.59 9.33
N VAL A 4 -13.38 2.52 9.65
CA VAL A 4 -12.65 3.62 10.29
C VAL A 4 -12.55 4.84 9.38
N PHE A 5 -12.26 4.61 8.09
CA PHE A 5 -12.21 5.68 7.10
C PHE A 5 -13.56 6.40 6.97
N ASN A 6 -14.66 5.64 6.82
CA ASN A 6 -16.00 6.23 6.70
C ASN A 6 -16.44 6.96 7.97
N THR A 7 -16.14 6.39 9.15
CA THR A 7 -16.45 7.05 10.42
C THR A 7 -15.70 8.37 10.55
N GLU A 8 -14.41 8.39 10.22
CA GLU A 8 -13.64 9.63 10.28
C GLU A 8 -14.12 10.64 9.23
N TRP A 9 -14.43 10.18 8.02
CA TRP A 9 -14.91 11.02 6.92
C TRP A 9 -16.15 11.78 7.34
N ASN A 10 -17.14 11.05 7.88
CA ASN A 10 -18.38 11.64 8.38
C ASN A 10 -18.15 12.57 9.57
N ARG A 11 -17.12 12.32 10.38
CA ARG A 11 -16.80 13.13 11.57
C ARG A 11 -16.21 14.50 11.21
N ILE A 12 -15.32 14.55 10.21
CA ILE A 12 -14.60 15.78 9.84
C ILE A 12 -15.24 16.54 8.68
N GLY A 13 -16.14 15.89 7.93
CA GLY A 13 -16.85 16.47 6.80
C GLY A 13 -16.08 16.35 5.47
N ASP A 14 -16.83 16.42 4.37
CA ASP A 14 -16.36 16.09 3.02
C ASP A 14 -15.13 16.91 2.60
N ASP A 15 -15.16 18.23 2.76
CA ASP A 15 -14.07 19.10 2.33
C ASP A 15 -12.76 18.83 3.09
N ALA A 16 -12.85 18.69 4.42
CA ALA A 16 -11.70 18.40 5.26
C ALA A 16 -11.14 17.00 4.98
N ALA A 17 -12.02 16.00 4.81
CA ALA A 17 -11.62 14.65 4.48
C ALA A 17 -10.96 14.55 3.10
N ALA A 18 -11.53 15.22 2.10
CA ALA A 18 -10.95 15.29 0.77
C ALA A 18 -9.56 15.98 0.79
N ALA A 19 -9.40 17.06 1.56
CA ALA A 19 -8.12 17.72 1.74
C ALA A 19 -7.09 16.80 2.40
N GLN A 20 -7.45 16.06 3.45
CA GLN A 20 -6.55 15.11 4.09
C GLN A 20 -6.15 13.94 3.18
N VAL A 21 -7.09 13.39 2.41
CA VAL A 21 -6.77 12.36 1.40
C VAL A 21 -5.83 12.92 0.35
N ARG A 22 -6.05 14.14 -0.14
CA ARG A 22 -5.15 14.79 -1.10
C ARG A 22 -3.75 14.96 -0.53
N THR A 23 -3.62 15.40 0.72
CA THR A 23 -2.32 15.51 1.40
C THR A 23 -1.61 14.17 1.52
N ALA A 24 -2.34 13.10 1.87
CA ALA A 24 -1.76 11.76 1.95
C ALA A 24 -1.25 11.26 0.59
N VAL A 25 -2.06 11.46 -0.46
CA VAL A 25 -1.71 11.07 -1.84
C VAL A 25 -0.52 11.88 -2.36
N GLU A 26 -0.49 13.18 -2.12
CA GLU A 26 0.62 14.05 -2.52
C GLU A 26 1.91 13.66 -1.79
N HIS A 27 1.85 13.35 -0.49
CA HIS A 27 3.00 12.83 0.24
C HIS A 27 3.47 11.49 -0.34
N LEU A 28 2.55 10.54 -0.55
CA LEU A 28 2.88 9.22 -1.10
C LEU A 28 3.55 9.30 -2.47
N LEU A 29 3.05 10.15 -3.36
CA LEU A 29 3.51 10.22 -4.75
C LEU A 29 4.66 11.20 -4.94
N ARG A 30 4.59 12.37 -4.29
CA ARG A 30 5.47 13.53 -4.51
C ARG A 30 6.10 14.10 -3.24
N GLY A 31 6.10 13.36 -2.14
CA GLY A 31 6.87 13.69 -0.94
C GLY A 31 8.37 13.88 -1.22
N PRO A 32 9.15 14.37 -0.24
CA PRO A 32 10.53 14.78 -0.44
C PRO A 32 11.39 13.68 -1.07
N GLU A 33 12.26 14.05 -2.02
CA GLU A 33 13.16 13.09 -2.70
C GLU A 33 14.10 12.36 -1.72
N SER A 34 14.40 12.99 -0.59
CA SER A 34 15.18 12.39 0.50
C SER A 34 14.45 11.25 1.23
N THR A 35 13.14 11.08 1.00
CA THR A 35 12.31 10.02 1.61
C THR A 35 11.80 9.09 0.52
N PRO A 36 12.39 7.89 0.36
CA PRO A 36 11.95 6.89 -0.61
C PRO A 36 10.47 6.55 -0.50
N LEU A 37 9.88 6.01 -1.58
CA LEU A 37 8.47 5.65 -1.63
C LEU A 37 8.07 4.68 -0.50
N GLU A 38 8.92 3.70 -0.22
CA GLU A 38 8.75 2.70 0.84
C GLU A 38 8.60 3.35 2.21
N ASP A 39 9.39 4.39 2.48
CA ASP A 39 9.41 5.08 3.75
C ASP A 39 8.20 6.02 3.86
N ARG A 40 7.82 6.71 2.78
CA ARG A 40 6.60 7.52 2.73
C ARG A 40 5.34 6.67 2.91
N LEU A 41 5.31 5.49 2.28
CA LEU A 41 4.23 4.52 2.45
C LEU A 41 4.16 4.01 3.89
N THR A 42 5.30 3.67 4.49
CA THR A 42 5.39 3.24 5.89
C THR A 42 4.87 4.33 6.82
N GLN A 43 5.30 5.57 6.65
CA GLN A 43 4.87 6.70 7.46
C GLN A 43 3.35 6.88 7.46
N LEU A 44 2.71 6.75 6.29
CA LEU A 44 1.25 6.87 6.15
C LEU A 44 0.50 5.66 6.73
N ILE A 45 1.06 4.45 6.62
CA ILE A 45 0.47 3.23 7.22
C ILE A 45 0.55 3.29 8.74
N ASP A 46 1.68 3.71 9.28
CA ASP A 46 1.96 3.71 10.73
C ASP A 46 1.51 5.00 11.44
N ASP A 47 0.94 5.97 10.72
CA ASP A 47 0.53 7.30 11.24
C ASP A 47 1.68 8.12 11.87
N THR A 48 2.93 7.91 11.46
CA THR A 48 4.07 8.54 12.16
C THR A 48 4.23 10.04 11.89
N THR A 49 3.63 10.57 10.83
CA THR A 49 3.79 11.97 10.41
C THR A 49 2.58 12.84 10.70
N SER A 50 1.50 12.29 11.27
CA SER A 50 0.17 12.95 11.35
C SER A 50 -0.36 13.46 9.99
N LEU A 51 0.24 13.00 8.88
CA LEU A 51 -0.17 13.35 7.53
C LEU A 51 -1.25 12.38 7.08
N GLY A 52 -2.40 12.93 6.70
CA GLY A 52 -3.42 12.19 5.98
C GLY A 52 -4.69 11.88 6.77
N MET A 53 -5.50 11.02 6.15
CA MET A 53 -6.84 10.71 6.59
C MET A 53 -6.85 9.42 7.43
N LYS A 54 -7.44 9.46 8.64
CA LYS A 54 -7.54 8.27 9.48
C LYS A 54 -8.30 7.16 8.74
N GLY A 55 -7.74 5.94 8.77
CA GLY A 55 -8.30 4.80 8.02
C GLY A 55 -7.91 4.74 6.54
N PHE A 56 -7.26 5.79 5.99
CA PHE A 56 -6.65 5.78 4.67
C PHE A 56 -5.28 5.09 4.70
N LYS A 57 -5.33 3.76 4.85
CA LYS A 57 -4.19 2.89 5.15
C LYS A 57 -3.76 2.04 3.97
N GLU A 58 -2.83 1.12 4.23
CA GLU A 58 -2.22 0.15 3.31
C GLU A 58 -3.07 -0.14 2.06
N ALA A 59 -4.24 -0.78 2.21
CA ALA A 59 -5.05 -1.17 1.07
C ALA A 59 -5.46 -0.01 0.13
N LEU A 60 -5.79 1.17 0.69
CA LEU A 60 -6.15 2.34 -0.11
C LEU A 60 -4.91 3.04 -0.69
N LEU A 61 -3.81 3.08 0.06
CA LEU A 61 -2.53 3.63 -0.43
C LEU A 61 -1.94 2.78 -1.56
N THR A 62 -1.96 1.45 -1.43
CA THR A 62 -1.54 0.54 -2.50
C THR A 62 -2.48 0.62 -3.70
N LYS A 63 -3.78 0.86 -3.48
CA LYS A 63 -4.71 1.12 -4.59
C LYS A 63 -4.36 2.39 -5.37
N VAL A 64 -3.89 3.45 -4.70
CA VAL A 64 -3.36 4.65 -5.38
C VAL A 64 -2.17 4.28 -6.26
N LEU A 65 -1.23 3.47 -5.76
CA LEU A 65 -0.09 3.01 -6.56
C LEU A 65 -0.51 2.19 -7.78
N CYS A 66 -1.50 1.31 -7.64
CA CYS A 66 -2.07 0.56 -8.78
C CYS A 66 -2.72 1.47 -9.84
N ILE A 67 -3.31 2.60 -9.42
CA ILE A 67 -3.95 3.55 -10.34
C ILE A 67 -2.90 4.40 -11.06
N VAL A 68 -1.89 4.88 -10.32
CA VAL A 68 -0.88 5.82 -10.85
C VAL A 68 0.22 5.09 -11.63
N HIS A 69 0.56 3.86 -11.23
CA HIS A 69 1.58 3.03 -11.83
C HIS A 69 1.01 1.64 -12.19
N PRO A 70 0.04 1.57 -13.11
CA PRO A 70 -0.68 0.34 -13.42
C PRO A 70 0.22 -0.77 -13.95
N ASP A 71 1.24 -0.41 -14.74
CA ASP A 71 2.19 -1.37 -15.28
C ASP A 71 3.20 -1.83 -14.22
N GLU A 72 3.31 -1.10 -13.12
CA GLU A 72 4.31 -1.36 -12.08
C GLU A 72 3.76 -2.05 -10.84
N TYR A 73 2.44 -2.03 -10.60
CA TYR A 73 1.82 -2.53 -9.37
C TYR A 73 0.67 -3.50 -9.61
N LEU A 74 0.70 -4.62 -8.87
CA LEU A 74 -0.39 -5.60 -8.87
C LEU A 74 -1.52 -5.18 -7.93
N THR A 75 -2.76 -5.52 -8.29
CA THR A 75 -3.97 -5.27 -7.50
C THR A 75 -4.12 -6.17 -6.27
N ILE A 76 -3.00 -6.58 -5.66
CA ILE A 76 -2.92 -7.29 -4.39
C ILE A 76 -2.58 -6.27 -3.31
N LEU A 77 -3.64 -5.73 -2.69
CA LEU A 77 -3.58 -4.45 -1.97
C LEU A 77 -2.95 -4.52 -0.57
N LYS A 78 -2.71 -5.71 -0.02
CA LYS A 78 -2.13 -5.88 1.31
C LYS A 78 -0.99 -6.87 1.28
N TYR A 79 0.01 -6.64 2.11
CA TYR A 79 1.11 -7.56 2.32
C TYR A 79 0.63 -8.84 3.01
N THR A 80 -0.11 -8.72 4.12
CA THR A 80 -0.66 -9.86 4.89
C THR A 80 -2.19 -9.90 4.84
N GLY A 81 -2.76 -10.95 5.46
CA GLY A 81 -4.20 -11.18 5.55
C GLY A 81 -4.75 -11.99 4.37
N THR A 82 -6.07 -12.21 4.39
CA THR A 82 -6.76 -13.00 3.36
C THR A 82 -6.60 -12.36 1.98
N ALA A 83 -6.14 -13.16 1.01
CA ALA A 83 -5.75 -12.72 -0.33
C ALA A 83 -4.66 -11.63 -0.34
N GLY A 84 -3.86 -11.53 0.71
CA GLY A 84 -2.68 -10.69 0.77
C GLY A 84 -1.49 -11.33 0.04
N LYS A 85 -0.43 -10.55 -0.20
CA LYS A 85 0.76 -10.98 -0.94
C LYS A 85 1.41 -12.24 -0.35
N VAL A 86 1.49 -12.35 0.98
CA VAL A 86 2.03 -13.55 1.64
C VAL A 86 1.23 -14.80 1.30
N GLU A 87 -0.10 -14.75 1.39
CA GLU A 87 -0.95 -15.90 1.08
C GLU A 87 -0.92 -16.23 -0.41
N VAL A 88 -0.98 -15.21 -1.27
CA VAL A 88 -0.96 -15.37 -2.73
C VAL A 88 0.38 -15.95 -3.21
N ALA A 89 1.51 -15.45 -2.70
CA ALA A 89 2.85 -15.98 -3.01
C ALA A 89 2.97 -17.47 -2.68
N ARG A 90 2.49 -17.84 -1.49
CA ARG A 90 2.52 -19.21 -0.99
C ARG A 90 1.59 -20.13 -1.77
N ALA A 91 0.37 -19.69 -2.03
CA ALA A 91 -0.66 -20.50 -2.67
C ALA A 91 -0.38 -20.79 -4.15
N ILE A 92 0.15 -19.81 -4.88
CA ILE A 92 0.36 -19.94 -6.33
C ILE A 92 1.77 -20.47 -6.64
N TRP A 93 2.80 -19.97 -5.95
CA TRP A 93 4.20 -20.29 -6.28
C TRP A 93 4.95 -21.09 -5.20
N GLY A 94 4.32 -21.37 -4.05
CA GLY A 94 5.01 -22.05 -2.95
C GLY A 94 6.14 -21.22 -2.32
N VAL A 95 6.14 -19.89 -2.54
CA VAL A 95 7.18 -18.98 -2.03
C VAL A 95 6.76 -18.41 -0.68
N GLU A 96 7.60 -18.61 0.34
CA GLU A 96 7.41 -18.01 1.66
C GLU A 96 7.98 -16.59 1.67
N LEU A 97 7.11 -15.59 1.90
CA LEU A 97 7.53 -14.20 2.06
C LEU A 97 7.90 -13.89 3.52
N PRO A 98 8.74 -12.87 3.77
CA PRO A 98 9.13 -12.48 5.13
C PRO A 98 7.94 -12.21 6.06
N ASP A 99 7.95 -12.78 7.27
CA ASP A 99 7.02 -12.40 8.33
C ASP A 99 7.38 -10.99 8.84
N PRO A 100 6.45 -10.00 8.77
CA PRO A 100 6.70 -8.63 9.23
C PRO A 100 7.22 -8.54 10.66
N HIS A 101 6.89 -9.51 11.52
CA HIS A 101 7.30 -9.52 12.93
C HIS A 101 8.67 -10.15 13.16
N ARG A 102 9.29 -10.75 12.13
CA ARG A 102 10.56 -11.48 12.23
C ARG A 102 11.69 -10.86 11.41
N VAL A 103 11.43 -9.76 10.72
CA VAL A 103 12.43 -9.06 9.91
C VAL A 103 12.50 -7.59 10.29
N THR A 104 13.61 -6.94 9.94
CA THR A 104 13.85 -5.51 10.23
C THR A 104 13.30 -4.58 9.15
N TRP A 105 12.57 -5.10 8.17
CA TRP A 105 12.04 -4.32 7.05
C TRP A 105 10.75 -3.62 7.45
N THR A 106 10.60 -2.37 7.03
CA THR A 106 9.37 -1.61 7.18
C THR A 106 8.25 -2.21 6.31
N ILE A 107 6.99 -1.97 6.70
CA ILE A 107 5.84 -2.48 5.95
C ILE A 107 5.82 -1.94 4.51
N GLY A 108 6.19 -0.68 4.28
CA GLY A 108 6.28 -0.13 2.94
C GLY A 108 7.35 -0.82 2.09
N ARG A 109 8.52 -1.15 2.68
CA ARG A 109 9.56 -1.91 1.98
C ARG A 109 9.07 -3.31 1.63
N LEU A 110 8.37 -4.00 2.54
CA LEU A 110 7.77 -5.30 2.27
C LEU A 110 6.75 -5.23 1.12
N ILE A 111 5.88 -4.22 1.11
CA ILE A 111 4.87 -4.02 0.07
C ILE A 111 5.51 -3.80 -1.31
N VAL A 112 6.50 -2.91 -1.41
CA VAL A 112 7.14 -2.56 -2.69
C VAL A 112 8.00 -3.71 -3.19
N TRP A 113 8.85 -4.29 -2.33
CA TRP A 113 9.69 -5.43 -2.72
C TRP A 113 8.85 -6.63 -3.16
N SER A 114 7.83 -7.00 -2.39
CA SER A 114 6.98 -8.15 -2.75
C SER A 114 6.14 -7.89 -3.99
N ASN A 115 5.78 -6.62 -4.28
CA ASN A 115 5.16 -6.27 -5.56
C ASN A 115 6.08 -6.63 -6.73
N THR A 116 7.34 -6.18 -6.68
CA THR A 116 8.32 -6.46 -7.72
C THR A 116 8.58 -7.95 -7.87
N LEU A 117 8.72 -8.68 -6.77
CA LEU A 117 8.86 -10.14 -6.78
C LEU A 117 7.66 -10.82 -7.44
N LEU A 118 6.44 -10.46 -7.06
CA LEU A 118 5.23 -11.07 -7.61
C LEU A 118 5.06 -10.74 -9.10
N ARG A 119 5.38 -9.52 -9.53
CA ARG A 119 5.40 -9.17 -10.96
C ARG A 119 6.38 -10.04 -11.73
N TRP A 120 7.58 -10.22 -11.18
CA TRP A 120 8.58 -11.11 -11.79
C TRP A 120 8.11 -12.57 -11.85
N LEU A 121 7.44 -13.06 -10.80
CA LEU A 121 6.89 -14.42 -10.73
C LEU A 121 5.70 -14.66 -11.68
N VAL A 122 4.92 -13.62 -11.96
CA VAL A 122 3.84 -13.65 -12.96
C VAL A 122 4.41 -13.72 -14.38
N GLY A 123 5.58 -13.12 -14.63
CA GLY A 123 6.20 -13.05 -15.96
C GLY A 123 5.30 -12.30 -16.94
N ASP A 124 5.18 -12.81 -18.16
CA ASP A 124 4.30 -12.29 -19.23
C ASP A 124 2.80 -12.58 -18.96
N GLY A 125 2.48 -13.18 -17.82
CA GLY A 125 1.10 -13.44 -17.40
C GLY A 125 0.31 -12.14 -17.30
N PHE A 126 -0.89 -12.14 -17.88
CA PHE A 126 -1.85 -11.03 -18.07
C PHE A 126 -1.63 -10.10 -19.28
N GLU A 127 -0.61 -10.29 -20.13
CA GLU A 127 -0.44 -9.49 -21.36
C GLU A 127 -1.57 -9.65 -22.41
N ASN A 128 -2.54 -10.55 -22.16
CA ASN A 128 -3.67 -10.83 -23.05
C ASN A 128 -5.05 -10.62 -22.39
N GLN A 129 -5.20 -9.64 -21.48
CA GLN A 129 -6.53 -9.24 -20.96
C GLN A 129 -7.08 -7.99 -21.63
#